data_AF-A0A2W6RND1-F1
#
_entry.id   AF-A0A2W6RND1-F1
#
_cell.length_a   1.000
_cell.length_b   1.000
_cell.length_c   1.000
_cell.angle_alpha   90.00
_cell.angle_beta   90.00
_cell.angle_gamma   90.00
#
_symmetry.space_group_name_H-M   'P 1'
#
loop_
_entity.id
_entity.type
_entity.pdbx_description
1 polymer ?
#
loop_
_entity_poly.entity_id
_entity_poly.type
_entity_poly.pdbx_seq_one_letter_code
_entity_poly.pdbx_strand_id
1 'polypeptide(L)'
;FTVSEEIFALLLHEFQAIKKELSEEKVFWELIQKRSELIGLLVSKSVEGAFKDFEIYNSNPIISKFLNLINEYFKTERSVSFYAEKLNISANYLNIVCKKTLNTSASSLIQDRILLEAKRLLKVSEMSVKDIVYDLGFYDHASFSKFFKVQTGMTPSQFKE
;
A
#
# COMPACT_ATOMS: atom_id res chain seq x y z
N PHE A 1 -0.66 4.24 -3.17
CA PHE A 1 -1.39 5.47 -2.85
C PHE A 1 -0.49 6.35 -2.00
N THR A 2 -0.04 7.46 -2.55
CA THR A 2 0.73 8.48 -1.81
C THR A 2 -0.09 9.75 -1.88
N VAL A 3 -0.56 10.19 -0.72
CA VAL A 3 -1.21 11.50 -0.57
C VAL A 3 -0.15 12.55 -0.92
N SER A 4 -0.51 13.56 -1.72
CA SER A 4 0.42 14.67 -2.00
C SER A 4 0.79 15.37 -0.68
N GLU A 5 1.99 15.95 -0.59
CA GLU A 5 2.41 16.70 0.61
C GLU A 5 1.39 17.78 0.98
N GLU A 6 0.80 18.44 -0.02
CA GLU A 6 -0.26 19.42 0.16
C GLU A 6 -1.51 18.83 0.82
N ILE A 7 -2.03 17.71 0.33
CA ILE A 7 -3.22 17.07 0.90
C ILE A 7 -2.90 16.51 2.30
N PHE A 8 -1.70 15.98 2.52
CA PHE A 8 -1.27 15.50 3.83
C PHE A 8 -1.25 16.63 4.85
N ALA A 9 -0.71 17.80 4.49
CA ALA A 9 -0.71 18.98 5.35
C ALA A 9 -2.13 19.43 5.71
N LEU A 10 -3.05 19.44 4.74
CA LEU A 10 -4.47 19.78 4.96
C LEU A 10 -5.15 18.77 5.90
N LEU A 11 -4.95 17.47 5.67
CA LEU A 11 -5.51 16.42 6.53
C LEU A 11 -4.97 16.55 7.96
N LEU A 12 -3.65 16.72 8.11
CA LEU A 12 -3.02 16.87 9.42
C LEU A 12 -3.56 18.10 10.17
N HIS A 13 -3.74 19.22 9.47
CA HIS A 13 -4.34 20.42 10.03
C HIS A 13 -5.75 20.14 10.58
N GLU A 14 -6.63 19.49 9.81
CA GLU A 14 -7.99 19.18 10.27
C GLU A 14 -8.01 18.22 11.45
N PHE A 15 -7.15 17.20 11.47
CA PHE A 15 -7.02 16.30 12.63
C PHE A 15 -6.53 17.03 13.88
N GLN A 16 -5.56 17.94 13.74
CA GLN A 16 -5.07 18.75 14.85
C GLN A 16 -6.15 19.70 15.38
N ALA A 17 -6.95 20.30 14.49
CA ALA A 17 -8.05 21.17 14.88
C ALA A 17 -9.16 20.41 15.63
N ILE A 18 -9.49 19.19 15.19
CA ILE A 18 -10.42 18.31 15.93
C ILE A 18 -9.84 17.95 17.30
N LYS A 19 -8.56 17.56 17.37
CA LYS A 19 -7.89 17.24 18.64
C LYS A 19 -7.93 18.41 19.62
N LYS A 20 -7.72 19.64 19.12
CA LYS A 20 -7.81 20.86 19.92
C LYS A 20 -9.23 21.07 20.46
N GLU A 21 -10.24 20.99 19.59
CA GLU A 21 -11.65 21.15 19.99
C GLU A 21 -12.07 20.13 21.05
N LEU A 22 -11.63 18.87 20.92
CA LEU A 22 -11.87 17.82 21.90
C LEU A 22 -11.19 18.05 23.26
N SER A 23 -10.21 18.96 23.34
CA SER A 23 -9.53 19.31 24.58
C SER A 23 -10.16 20.50 25.32
N GLU A 24 -11.14 21.18 24.72
CA GLU A 24 -11.86 22.30 25.34
C GLU A 24 -12.85 21.83 26.42
N GLU A 25 -13.08 22.65 27.45
CA GLU A 25 -14.03 22.36 28.53
C GLU A 25 -15.47 22.16 28.02
N LYS A 26 -15.82 22.86 26.94
CA LYS A 26 -17.09 22.70 26.22
C LYS A 26 -16.81 22.41 24.75
N VAL A 27 -17.00 21.15 24.38
CA VAL A 27 -16.85 20.67 23.00
C VAL A 27 -18.02 21.13 22.14
N PHE A 28 -17.75 21.79 21.02
CA PHE A 28 -18.75 22.10 20.01
C PHE A 28 -18.79 21.02 18.93
N TRP A 29 -19.66 20.03 19.14
CA TRP A 29 -19.76 18.84 18.28
C TRP A 29 -20.06 19.14 16.81
N GLU A 30 -20.81 20.21 16.52
CA GLU A 30 -21.10 20.61 15.14
C GLU A 30 -19.81 20.99 14.38
N LEU A 31 -18.87 21.66 15.06
CA LEU A 31 -17.57 21.98 14.47
C LEU A 31 -16.75 20.71 14.18
N ILE A 32 -16.75 19.74 15.09
CA ILE A 32 -16.10 18.44 14.87
C ILE A 32 -16.73 17.72 13.68
N GLN A 33 -18.06 17.73 13.57
CA GLN A 33 -18.78 17.13 12.46
C GLN A 33 -18.38 17.78 11.12
N LYS A 34 -18.34 19.11 11.05
CA LYS A 34 -17.94 19.83 9.83
C LYS A 34 -16.50 19.56 9.42
N ARG A 35 -15.59 19.45 10.37
CA ARG A 35 -14.20 19.06 10.10
C ARG A 35 -14.08 17.61 9.65
N SER A 36 -14.88 16.71 10.22
CA SER A 36 -14.93 15.30 9.82
C SER A 36 -15.46 15.15 8.39
N GLU A 37 -16.50 15.91 8.03
CA GLU A 37 -17.02 16.01 6.66
C GLU A 37 -15.92 16.49 5.70
N LEU A 38 -15.19 17.55 6.07
CA LEU A 38 -14.09 18.08 5.27
C LEU A 38 -12.96 17.07 5.06
N ILE A 39 -12.57 16.33 6.10
CA ILE A 39 -11.59 15.23 5.99
C ILE A 39 -12.08 14.20 4.97
N GLY A 40 -13.35 13.78 5.05
CA GLY A 40 -13.94 12.85 4.09
C GLY A 40 -13.90 13.35 2.64
N LEU A 41 -14.13 14.65 2.42
CA LEU A 41 -14.04 15.29 1.11
C LEU A 41 -12.59 15.38 0.62
N LEU A 42 -11.64 15.73 1.48
CA LEU A 42 -10.21 15.78 1.14
C LEU A 42 -9.68 14.39 0.78
N VAL A 43 -10.09 13.35 1.53
CA VAL A 43 -9.79 11.96 1.19
C VAL A 43 -10.41 11.61 -0.16
N SER A 44 -11.69 11.86 -0.37
CA SER A 44 -12.36 11.57 -1.66
C SER A 44 -11.65 12.25 -2.84
N LYS A 45 -11.31 13.54 -2.71
CA LYS A 45 -10.54 14.31 -3.69
C LYS A 45 -9.15 13.72 -3.95
N SER A 46 -8.47 13.28 -2.90
CA SER A 46 -7.14 12.66 -3.02
C SER A 46 -7.19 11.30 -3.71
N VAL A 47 -8.32 10.61 -3.62
CA VAL A 47 -8.52 9.28 -4.18
C VAL A 47 -9.12 9.36 -5.57
N GLU A 48 -9.62 10.48 -6.12
CA GLU A 48 -10.18 10.53 -7.50
C GLU A 48 -9.25 9.91 -8.57
N GLY A 49 -7.93 10.13 -8.48
CA GLY A 49 -6.95 9.44 -9.33
C GLY A 49 -6.82 7.93 -9.05
N ALA A 50 -6.85 7.55 -7.77
CA ALA A 50 -6.78 6.16 -7.32
C ALA A 50 -8.10 5.38 -7.47
N PHE A 51 -9.25 6.06 -7.53
CA PHE A 51 -10.57 5.50 -7.82
C PHE A 51 -10.64 5.09 -9.29
N LYS A 52 -10.04 5.86 -10.19
CA LYS A 52 -9.89 5.44 -11.59
C LYS A 52 -9.05 4.17 -11.70
N ASP A 53 -7.93 4.10 -10.98
CA ASP A 53 -7.15 2.87 -10.89
C ASP A 53 -7.98 1.73 -10.26
N PHE A 54 -8.73 2.00 -9.19
CA PHE A 54 -9.61 1.02 -8.52
C PHE A 54 -10.74 0.52 -9.43
N GLU A 55 -11.35 1.37 -10.24
CA GLU A 55 -12.31 0.98 -11.28
C GLU A 55 -11.63 0.10 -12.34
N ILE A 56 -10.43 0.47 -12.79
CA ILE A 56 -9.64 -0.35 -13.73
C ILE A 56 -9.32 -1.73 -13.11
N TYR A 57 -8.91 -1.78 -11.84
CA TYR A 57 -8.63 -3.02 -11.11
C TYR A 57 -9.88 -3.91 -10.97
N ASN A 58 -11.06 -3.31 -10.77
CA ASN A 58 -12.33 -4.04 -10.64
C ASN A 58 -13.02 -4.35 -11.98
N SER A 59 -12.65 -3.65 -13.05
CA SER A 59 -13.20 -3.88 -14.40
C SER A 59 -12.78 -5.22 -15.00
N ASN A 60 -11.64 -5.78 -14.54
CA ASN A 60 -11.14 -7.06 -15.00
C ASN A 60 -11.17 -8.10 -13.85
N PRO A 61 -12.03 -9.13 -13.92
CA PRO A 61 -12.18 -10.11 -12.84
C PRO A 61 -10.90 -10.93 -12.58
N ILE A 62 -10.03 -11.11 -13.58
CA ILE A 62 -8.74 -11.80 -13.39
C ILE A 62 -7.81 -10.93 -12.55
N ILE A 63 -7.74 -9.63 -12.83
CA ILE A 63 -6.91 -8.68 -12.08
C ILE A 63 -7.39 -8.54 -10.64
N SER A 64 -8.70 -8.37 -10.45
CA SER A 64 -9.28 -8.28 -9.10
C SER A 64 -8.95 -9.54 -8.27
N LYS A 65 -9.14 -10.74 -8.83
CA LYS A 65 -8.76 -12.00 -8.16
C LYS A 65 -7.25 -12.10 -7.93
N PHE A 66 -6.44 -11.70 -8.90
CA PHE A 66 -4.98 -11.71 -8.75
C PHE A 66 -4.52 -10.83 -7.60
N LEU A 67 -5.00 -9.59 -7.51
CA LEU A 67 -4.65 -8.69 -6.41
C LEU A 67 -5.08 -9.22 -5.05
N ASN A 68 -6.24 -9.87 -4.96
CA ASN A 68 -6.68 -10.54 -3.73
C ASN A 68 -5.73 -11.67 -3.35
N LEU A 69 -5.32 -12.51 -4.31
CA LEU A 69 -4.34 -13.56 -4.07
C LEU A 69 -2.99 -12.98 -3.63
N ILE A 70 -2.52 -11.89 -4.24
CA ILE A 70 -1.28 -11.23 -3.79
C ILE A 70 -1.45 -10.81 -2.33
N ASN A 71 -2.55 -10.16 -1.96
CA ASN A 71 -2.76 -9.74 -0.57
C ASN A 71 -2.77 -10.90 0.43
N GLU A 72 -3.23 -12.07 0.00
CA GLU A 72 -3.27 -13.30 0.81
C GLU A 72 -1.89 -13.97 0.92
N TYR A 73 -1.12 -14.03 -0.17
CA TYR A 73 0.06 -14.90 -0.26
C TYR A 73 1.40 -14.18 -0.41
N PHE A 74 1.47 -12.85 -0.51
CA PHE A 74 2.74 -12.13 -0.80
C PHE A 74 3.89 -12.40 0.17
N LYS A 75 3.60 -12.81 1.41
CA LYS A 75 4.60 -13.17 2.42
C LYS A 75 5.24 -14.54 2.17
N THR A 76 4.48 -15.47 1.63
CA THR A 76 4.92 -16.86 1.43
C THR A 76 5.26 -17.16 -0.03
N GLU A 77 4.63 -16.47 -0.98
CA GLU A 77 4.70 -16.78 -2.40
C GLU A 77 5.07 -15.57 -3.24
N ARG A 78 6.10 -15.74 -4.08
CA ARG A 78 6.68 -14.68 -4.90
C ARG A 78 6.65 -14.98 -6.40
N SER A 79 6.35 -16.22 -6.78
CA SER A 79 6.37 -16.65 -8.17
C SER A 79 5.06 -16.26 -8.87
N VAL A 80 5.17 -15.66 -10.05
CA VAL A 80 4.01 -15.43 -10.92
C VAL A 80 3.30 -16.75 -11.29
N SER A 81 4.04 -17.87 -11.36
CA SER A 81 3.44 -19.18 -11.67
C SER A 81 2.44 -19.63 -10.61
N PHE A 82 2.75 -19.46 -9.32
CA PHE A 82 1.86 -19.81 -8.21
C PHE A 82 0.51 -19.08 -8.35
N TYR A 83 0.55 -17.77 -8.60
CA TYR A 83 -0.67 -16.98 -8.75
C TYR A 83 -1.44 -17.35 -10.01
N ALA A 84 -0.75 -17.62 -11.12
CA ALA A 84 -1.37 -18.04 -12.36
C ALA A 84 -2.07 -19.40 -12.23
N GLU A 85 -1.45 -20.36 -11.53
CA GLU A 85 -2.02 -21.66 -11.20
C GLU A 85 -3.30 -21.52 -10.35
N LYS A 86 -3.27 -20.68 -9.30
CA LYS A 86 -4.46 -20.37 -8.48
C LYS A 86 -5.60 -19.74 -9.28
N LEU A 87 -5.28 -19.05 -10.37
CA LEU A 87 -6.23 -18.43 -11.30
C LEU A 87 -6.64 -19.36 -12.45
N ASN A 88 -6.09 -20.57 -12.54
CA ASN A 88 -6.26 -21.53 -13.64
C ASN A 88 -5.89 -20.94 -15.02
N ILE A 89 -4.79 -20.17 -15.09
CA ILE A 89 -4.26 -19.58 -16.31
C ILE A 89 -2.74 -19.77 -16.41
N SER A 90 -2.17 -19.49 -17.58
CA SER A 90 -0.71 -19.49 -17.71
C SER A 90 -0.10 -18.19 -17.15
N ALA A 91 1.14 -18.28 -16.63
CA ALA A 91 1.90 -17.12 -16.15
C ALA A 91 2.13 -16.08 -17.26
N ASN A 92 2.25 -16.51 -18.51
CA ASN A 92 2.36 -15.62 -19.66
C ASN A 92 1.05 -14.85 -19.87
N TYR A 93 -0.10 -15.53 -19.82
CA TYR A 93 -1.39 -14.88 -19.94
C TYR A 93 -1.64 -13.89 -18.80
N LEU A 94 -1.30 -14.24 -17.56
CA LEU A 94 -1.40 -13.32 -16.42
C LEU A 94 -0.57 -12.04 -16.64
N ASN A 95 0.66 -12.17 -17.16
CA ASN A 95 1.49 -11.00 -17.50
C ASN A 95 0.87 -10.15 -18.62
N ILE A 96 0.31 -10.76 -19.66
CA ILE A 96 -0.39 -10.06 -20.74
C ILE A 96 -1.57 -9.26 -20.18
N VAL A 97 -2.37 -9.87 -19.30
CA VAL A 97 -3.52 -9.20 -18.67
C VAL A 97 -3.06 -8.03 -17.80
N CYS A 98 -2.03 -8.22 -16.96
CA CYS A 98 -1.46 -7.14 -16.15
C CYS A 98 -0.94 -5.97 -17.02
N LYS A 99 -0.24 -6.28 -18.12
CA LYS A 99 0.30 -5.25 -19.01
C LYS A 99 -0.81 -4.50 -19.74
N LYS A 100 -1.86 -5.18 -20.20
CA LYS A 100 -2.98 -4.55 -20.90
C LYS A 100 -3.84 -3.69 -19.99
N THR A 101 -4.11 -4.14 -18.77
CA THR A 101 -5.02 -3.46 -17.85
C THR A 101 -4.32 -2.39 -17.01
N LEU A 102 -3.06 -2.62 -16.62
CA LEU A 102 -2.37 -1.81 -15.59
C LEU A 102 -1.02 -1.28 -16.05
N ASN A 103 -0.62 -1.54 -17.31
CA ASN A 103 0.68 -1.18 -17.86
C ASN A 103 1.90 -1.72 -17.07
N THR A 104 1.70 -2.71 -16.19
CA THR A 104 2.76 -3.29 -15.36
C THR A 104 2.80 -4.81 -15.46
N SER A 105 3.89 -5.44 -15.03
CA SER A 105 4.01 -6.91 -15.03
C SER A 105 3.41 -7.50 -13.75
N ALA A 106 3.03 -8.78 -13.80
CA ALA A 106 2.53 -9.49 -12.63
C ALA A 106 3.60 -9.56 -11.52
N SER A 107 4.86 -9.75 -11.89
CA SER A 107 5.98 -9.74 -10.94
C SER A 107 6.16 -8.38 -10.26
N SER A 108 5.93 -7.28 -10.97
CA SER A 108 6.02 -5.95 -10.37
C SER A 108 4.96 -5.79 -9.29
N LEU A 109 3.71 -6.15 -9.58
CA LEU A 109 2.61 -6.04 -8.61
C LEU A 109 2.85 -6.83 -7.32
N ILE A 110 3.45 -8.03 -7.43
CA ILE A 110 3.86 -8.83 -6.27
C ILE A 110 4.95 -8.09 -5.48
N GLN A 111 5.98 -7.60 -6.16
CA GLN A 111 7.08 -6.86 -5.53
C GLN A 111 6.61 -5.56 -4.87
N ASP A 112 5.71 -4.83 -5.52
CA ASP A 112 5.12 -3.58 -5.04
C ASP A 112 4.34 -3.83 -3.74
N ARG A 113 3.58 -4.93 -3.66
CA ARG A 113 2.87 -5.30 -2.43
C ARG A 113 3.81 -5.64 -1.28
N ILE A 114 4.89 -6.39 -1.56
CA ILE A 114 5.91 -6.73 -0.56
C ILE A 114 6.63 -5.47 -0.09
N LEU A 115 6.98 -4.58 -1.02
CA LEU A 115 7.64 -3.31 -0.73
C LEU A 115 6.76 -2.41 0.15
N LEU A 116 5.47 -2.34 -0.16
CA LEU A 116 4.51 -1.56 0.63
C LEU A 116 4.46 -2.07 2.09
N GLU A 117 4.40 -3.38 2.29
CA GLU A 117 4.41 -3.96 3.64
C GLU A 117 5.72 -3.68 4.36
N ALA A 118 6.86 -3.84 3.65
CA ALA A 118 8.17 -3.57 4.21
C ALA A 118 8.29 -2.12 4.70
N LYS A 119 7.87 -1.15 3.89
CA LYS A 119 7.85 0.27 4.28
C LYS A 119 6.97 0.50 5.50
N ARG A 120 5.78 -0.12 5.55
CA ARG A 120 4.84 0.00 6.68
C ARG A 120 5.46 -0.55 7.96
N LEU A 121 6.02 -1.76 7.93
CA LEU A 121 6.63 -2.40 9.09
C LEU A 121 7.85 -1.60 9.59
N LEU A 122 8.71 -1.12 8.68
CA LEU A 122 9.88 -0.34 9.06
C LEU A 122 9.52 0.99 9.75
N LYS A 123 8.43 1.66 9.34
CA LYS A 123 8.04 2.96 9.91
C LYS A 123 7.10 2.90 11.11
N VAL A 124 6.27 1.86 11.20
CA VAL A 124 5.15 1.82 12.18
C VAL A 124 5.35 0.75 13.25
N SER A 125 6.18 -0.28 13.01
CA SER A 125 6.33 -1.38 13.96
C SER A 125 7.59 -1.27 14.80
N GLU A 126 7.52 -1.80 16.03
CA GLU A 126 8.67 -1.99 16.93
C GLU A 126 9.54 -3.19 16.54
N MET A 127 9.20 -3.92 15.47
CA MET A 127 9.94 -5.11 15.04
C MET A 127 11.36 -4.76 14.64
N SER A 128 12.31 -5.64 14.99
CA SER A 128 13.67 -5.50 14.48
C SER A 128 13.70 -5.72 12.97
N VAL A 129 14.68 -5.15 12.27
CA VAL A 129 14.83 -5.38 10.81
C VAL A 129 14.97 -6.88 10.52
N LYS A 130 15.61 -7.63 11.42
CA LYS A 130 15.72 -9.09 11.32
C LYS A 130 14.36 -9.78 11.36
N ASP A 131 13.48 -9.40 12.28
CA ASP A 131 12.15 -10.01 12.37
C ASP A 131 11.27 -9.65 11.17
N ILE A 132 11.41 -8.43 10.64
CA ILE A 132 10.71 -7.98 9.43
C ILE A 132 11.12 -8.84 8.21
N VAL A 133 12.41 -9.16 8.08
CA VAL A 133 12.93 -10.03 7.00
C VAL A 133 12.22 -11.39 7.04
N TYR A 134 12.16 -12.00 8.23
CA TYR A 134 11.51 -13.30 8.41
C TYR A 134 10.00 -13.23 8.21
N ASP A 135 9.31 -12.22 8.74
CA ASP A 135 7.86 -12.04 8.57
C ASP A 135 7.46 -11.86 7.10
N LEU A 136 8.31 -11.20 6.31
CA LEU A 136 8.09 -11.03 4.87
C LEU A 136 8.52 -12.27 4.05
N GLY A 137 8.99 -13.34 4.68
CA GLY A 137 9.40 -14.58 4.01
C GLY A 137 10.66 -14.43 3.15
N PHE A 138 11.58 -13.54 3.52
CA PHE A 138 12.92 -13.53 2.93
C PHE A 138 13.81 -14.54 3.67
N TYR A 139 14.60 -15.31 2.92
CA TYR A 139 15.52 -16.31 3.47
C TYR A 139 16.63 -15.69 4.33
N ASP A 140 17.13 -14.53 3.91
CA ASP A 140 18.18 -13.82 4.61
C ASP A 140 18.05 -12.29 4.49
N HIS A 141 18.76 -11.62 5.39
CA HIS A 141 18.78 -10.16 5.47
C HIS A 141 19.42 -9.51 4.23
N ALA A 142 20.38 -10.18 3.59
CA ALA A 142 21.09 -9.65 2.43
C ALA A 142 20.16 -9.52 1.21
N SER A 143 19.35 -10.55 0.97
CA SER A 143 18.35 -10.63 -0.10
C SER A 143 17.27 -9.57 0.08
N PHE A 144 16.76 -9.41 1.30
CA PHE A 144 15.82 -8.33 1.62
C PHE A 144 16.46 -6.95 1.43
N SER A 145 17.66 -6.73 1.96
CA SER A 145 18.34 -5.43 1.86
C SER A 145 18.61 -5.04 0.41
N LYS A 146 19.03 -5.99 -0.43
CA LYS A 146 19.20 -5.79 -1.87
C LYS A 146 17.88 -5.46 -2.54
N PHE A 147 16.82 -6.24 -2.28
CA PHE A 147 15.48 -5.98 -2.81
C PHE A 147 15.01 -4.57 -2.44
N PHE A 148 15.04 -4.22 -1.15
CA PHE A 148 14.57 -2.94 -0.67
C PHE A 148 15.36 -1.77 -1.24
N LYS A 149 16.70 -1.90 -1.33
CA LYS A 149 17.57 -0.88 -1.92
C LYS A 149 17.34 -0.70 -3.41
N VAL A 150 17.14 -1.77 -4.17
CA VAL A 150 16.80 -1.67 -5.60
C VAL A 150 15.47 -0.92 -5.78
N GLN A 151 14.50 -1.15 -4.90
CA GLN A 151 13.17 -0.57 -5.01
C GLN A 151 13.06 0.88 -4.47
N THR A 152 13.93 1.28 -3.55
CA THR A 152 13.81 2.56 -2.83
C THR A 152 15.03 3.48 -2.95
N GLY A 153 16.16 2.96 -3.42
CA GLY A 153 17.46 3.64 -3.37
C GLY A 153 18.13 3.65 -1.99
N MET A 154 17.44 3.20 -0.93
CA MET A 154 17.92 3.25 0.46
C MET A 154 17.98 1.85 1.08
N THR A 155 18.82 1.67 2.09
CA THR A 155 18.80 0.42 2.88
C THR A 155 17.62 0.41 3.86
N PRO A 156 17.15 -0.77 4.30
CA PRO A 156 16.08 -0.86 5.29
C PRO A 156 16.36 -0.10 6.58
N SER A 157 17.61 -0.14 7.08
CA SER A 157 18.02 0.58 8.29
C SER A 157 17.95 2.09 8.11
N GLN A 158 18.47 2.60 6.98
CA GLN A 158 18.37 4.03 6.64
C GLN A 158 16.92 4.51 6.50
N PHE A 159 16.01 3.62 6.07
CA PHE A 159 14.60 3.95 5.96
C PHE A 159 13.87 3.88 7.30
N LYS A 160 14.37 3.10 8.27
CA LYS A 160 13.75 2.96 9.60
C LYS A 160 14.04 4.17 10.50
N GLU A 161 15.27 4.69 10.44
CA GLU A 161 15.65 5.97 11.04
C GLU A 161 14.79 7.15 10.51
#